data_AF-A0AAD4DWG0-F1
#
_entry.id   AF-A0AAD4DWG0-F1
#
_cell.length_a   1.000
_cell.length_b   1.000
_cell.length_c   1.000
_cell.angle_alpha   90.00
_cell.angle_beta   90.00
_cell.angle_gamma   90.00
#
_symmetry.space_group_name_H-M   'P 1'
#
loop_
_entity.id
_entity.type
_entity.pdbx_description
1 polymer ?
#
loop_
_entity_poly.entity_id
_entity_poly.type
_entity_poly.pdbx_seq_one_letter_code
_entity_poly.pdbx_strand_id
1 'polypeptide(L)'
;MVGAFHGHAHNRRCQLDWHPMYISGTGHTEGEGCEHIFSASNDLARSTRHANRFHRHQAIEEHFAFWDANKYAALSNYLWTHYRKALKSVQLLTAELETIKAELRLSDNDFPGFFDQERIYLDGLKQPAPRDRLSIRYVEVLDELAERRAEWDLARESGNNALNGVHIGSLEQMHDALKQARIRVNSSYTKLQHAEGLVAHCETLLSVDERWLIGGDEYKHFKEEATLGKYHTALDELERLVVMRLFELSKLSLSGTGLRFPLLVSACTMTDSFTNCLGYKLRQQISKALQWRSDTIRNAINCYNIQAASLIPPRQTIAWKDIAKYSFLGEFDLLRDSHTDIQDKDWARPAHREVTTKYFKLC
;
A
#
# COMPACT_ATOMS: atom_id res chain seq x y z
N MET A 1 10.48 15.98 -3.84
CA MET A 1 11.19 14.70 -4.02
C MET A 1 11.09 13.92 -2.72
N VAL A 2 10.73 12.65 -2.81
CA VAL A 2 10.74 11.70 -1.69
C VAL A 2 11.99 10.82 -1.88
N GLY A 3 12.69 10.42 -0.83
CA GLY A 3 13.83 9.51 -0.97
C GLY A 3 13.42 8.20 -1.65
N ALA A 4 14.30 7.58 -2.45
CA ALA A 4 13.99 6.42 -3.29
C ALA A 4 13.49 5.21 -2.48
N PHE A 5 13.96 5.07 -1.23
CA PHE A 5 13.48 4.01 -0.35
C PHE A 5 12.03 4.27 0.08
N HIS A 6 11.66 5.51 0.32
CA HIS A 6 10.28 5.86 0.65
C HIS A 6 9.38 5.95 -0.58
N GLY A 7 9.94 6.38 -1.71
CA GLY A 7 9.23 6.68 -2.94
C GLY A 7 8.39 5.50 -3.42
N HIS A 8 8.95 4.29 -3.49
CA HIS A 8 8.17 3.12 -3.93
C HIS A 8 6.99 2.78 -3.00
N ALA A 9 7.04 3.17 -1.71
CA ALA A 9 5.93 2.92 -0.77
C ALA A 9 4.72 3.83 -0.99
N HIS A 10 4.85 4.88 -1.81
CA HIS A 10 3.72 5.70 -2.25
C HIS A 10 3.00 5.05 -3.42
N ASN A 11 1.74 5.43 -3.66
CA ASN A 11 1.02 5.00 -4.88
C ASN A 11 1.77 5.44 -6.14
N ARG A 12 1.54 4.72 -7.25
CA ARG A 12 2.24 4.95 -8.52
C ARG A 12 2.13 6.40 -9.00
N ARG A 13 0.96 7.04 -8.85
CA ARG A 13 0.76 8.44 -9.25
C ARG A 13 1.71 9.40 -8.54
N CYS A 14 1.93 9.20 -7.25
CA CYS A 14 2.87 9.98 -6.44
C CYS A 14 4.32 9.66 -6.84
N GLN A 15 4.62 8.40 -7.15
CA GLN A 15 5.95 8.00 -7.63
C GLN A 15 6.33 8.76 -8.89
N LEU A 16 5.44 8.87 -9.88
CA LEU A 16 5.73 9.58 -11.14
C LEU A 16 6.17 11.04 -10.88
N ASP A 17 5.54 11.75 -9.96
CA ASP A 17 5.87 13.16 -9.69
C ASP A 17 7.08 13.34 -8.76
N TRP A 18 7.29 12.42 -7.82
CA TRP A 18 8.14 12.68 -6.66
C TRP A 18 9.26 11.69 -6.43
N HIS A 19 9.26 10.54 -7.11
CA HIS A 19 10.33 9.55 -7.01
C HIS A 19 11.59 10.08 -7.71
N PRO A 20 12.80 9.98 -7.11
CA PRO A 20 14.00 10.60 -7.65
C PRO A 20 14.31 10.17 -9.07
N MET A 21 14.05 8.90 -9.40
CA MET A 21 14.21 8.32 -10.75
C MET A 21 13.52 9.12 -11.88
N TYR A 22 12.40 9.78 -11.60
CA TYR A 22 11.62 10.49 -12.63
C TYR A 22 11.85 12.01 -12.60
N ILE A 23 12.71 12.49 -11.70
CA ILE A 23 13.03 13.91 -11.57
C ILE A 23 14.37 14.18 -12.26
N SER A 24 14.35 14.96 -13.33
CA SER A 24 15.58 15.31 -14.05
C SER A 24 16.63 15.96 -13.13
N GLY A 25 17.88 15.51 -13.25
CA GLY A 25 19.03 16.05 -12.50
C GLY A 25 19.30 15.39 -11.15
N THR A 26 18.46 14.45 -10.69
CA THR A 26 18.75 13.65 -9.48
C THR A 26 19.83 12.59 -9.74
N GLY A 27 19.87 12.04 -10.95
CA GLY A 27 20.76 10.95 -11.32
C GLY A 27 20.57 9.73 -10.42
N HIS A 28 21.68 9.13 -9.99
CA HIS A 28 21.67 7.94 -9.12
C HIS A 28 21.58 8.28 -7.62
N THR A 29 21.13 9.48 -7.26
CA THR A 29 20.94 9.84 -5.84
C THR A 29 19.71 9.13 -5.28
N GLU A 30 19.87 8.56 -4.09
CA GLU A 30 18.76 7.92 -3.38
C GLU A 30 17.93 8.97 -2.61
N GLY A 31 18.45 10.17 -2.37
CA GLY A 31 17.73 11.20 -1.61
C GLY A 31 17.55 10.90 -0.11
N GLU A 32 18.22 9.87 0.42
CA GLU A 32 18.10 9.36 1.81
C GLU A 32 19.18 9.93 2.77
N GLY A 33 19.73 11.12 2.47
CA GLY A 33 20.87 11.67 3.19
C GLY A 33 20.57 11.93 4.67
N CYS A 34 19.38 12.43 4.98
CA CYS A 34 18.94 12.71 6.35
C CYS A 34 18.76 11.42 7.15
N GLU A 35 18.24 10.38 6.51
CA GLU A 35 17.96 9.07 7.09
C GLU A 35 19.27 8.38 7.49
N HIS A 36 20.33 8.51 6.68
CA HIS A 36 21.66 8.04 7.06
C HIS A 36 22.23 8.77 8.29
N ILE A 37 22.03 10.09 8.39
CA ILE A 37 22.47 10.90 9.54
C ILE A 37 21.71 10.48 10.80
N PHE A 38 20.37 10.37 10.71
CA PHE A 38 19.54 9.94 11.83
C PHE A 38 19.85 8.51 12.25
N SER A 39 20.09 7.61 11.30
CA SER A 39 20.49 6.24 11.61
C SER A 39 21.80 6.19 12.39
N ALA A 40 22.81 6.98 12.00
CA ALA A 40 24.08 7.06 12.74
C ALA A 40 23.89 7.62 14.15
N SER A 41 22.99 8.61 14.32
CA SER A 41 22.72 9.21 15.63
C SER A 41 22.12 8.23 16.65
N ASN A 42 21.56 7.09 16.21
CA ASN A 42 21.04 6.06 17.12
C ASN A 42 22.14 5.47 18.04
N ASP A 43 23.41 5.52 17.63
CA ASP A 43 24.53 5.06 18.45
C ASP A 43 24.67 5.87 19.76
N LEU A 44 24.20 7.12 19.77
CA LEU A 44 24.15 7.97 20.96
C LEU A 44 23.12 7.52 22.00
N ALA A 45 22.11 6.75 21.61
CA ALA A 45 20.98 6.45 22.49
C ALA A 45 21.42 5.73 23.78
N ARG A 46 22.44 4.86 23.69
CA ARG A 46 22.95 4.10 24.85
C ARG A 46 23.80 4.96 25.78
N SER A 47 24.69 5.79 25.23
CA SER A 47 25.61 6.61 26.02
C SER A 47 24.92 7.82 26.66
N THR A 48 23.87 8.35 26.02
CA THR A 48 23.17 9.54 26.51
C THR A 48 22.00 9.24 27.46
N ARG A 49 21.55 7.97 27.56
CA ARG A 49 20.36 7.56 28.34
C ARG A 49 20.38 8.04 29.80
N HIS A 50 21.54 7.94 30.45
CA HIS A 50 21.73 8.29 31.87
C HIS A 50 22.60 9.53 32.07
N ALA A 51 23.02 10.18 30.98
CA ALA A 51 23.85 11.37 31.06
C ALA A 51 23.05 12.58 31.58
N ASN A 52 23.72 13.52 32.24
CA ASN A 52 23.11 14.81 32.55
C ASN A 52 22.95 15.65 31.28
N ARG A 53 22.21 16.77 31.34
CA ARG A 53 21.96 17.63 30.16
C ARG A 53 23.26 18.07 29.46
N PHE A 54 24.26 18.47 30.24
CA PHE A 54 25.55 18.93 29.72
C PHE A 54 26.26 17.83 28.91
N HIS A 55 26.45 16.65 29.51
CA HIS A 55 27.13 15.53 28.86
C HIS A 55 26.33 14.96 27.67
N ARG A 56 24.99 15.07 27.69
CA ARG A 56 24.18 14.72 26.51
C ARG A 56 24.48 15.64 25.33
N HIS A 57 24.49 16.96 25.56
CA HIS A 57 24.79 17.92 24.50
C HIS A 57 26.21 17.73 23.97
N GLN A 58 27.19 17.57 24.87
CA GLN A 58 28.57 17.31 24.49
C GLN A 58 28.70 16.05 23.64
N ALA A 59 28.09 14.93 24.05
CA ALA A 59 28.15 13.68 23.28
C ALA A 59 27.50 13.80 21.89
N ILE A 60 26.39 14.54 21.78
CA ILE A 60 25.72 14.81 20.50
C ILE A 60 26.64 15.63 19.58
N GLU A 61 27.25 16.70 20.11
CA GLU A 61 28.16 17.57 19.37
C GLU A 61 29.41 16.81 18.89
N GLU A 62 30.06 16.07 19.78
CA GLU A 62 31.24 15.26 19.45
C GLU A 62 30.92 14.19 18.40
N HIS A 63 29.75 13.55 18.48
CA HIS A 63 29.33 12.57 17.49
C HIS A 63 29.16 13.17 16.10
N PHE A 64 28.49 14.32 15.97
CA PHE A 64 28.30 14.95 14.67
C PHE A 64 29.59 15.56 14.13
N ALA A 65 30.46 16.12 14.98
CA ALA A 65 31.78 16.59 14.57
C ALA A 65 32.65 15.45 14.04
N PHE A 66 32.67 14.31 14.74
CA PHE A 66 33.38 13.11 14.28
C PHE A 66 32.77 12.53 13.00
N TRP A 67 31.44 12.47 12.92
CA TRP A 67 30.74 11.98 11.73
C TRP A 67 31.08 12.82 10.50
N ASP A 68 31.06 14.15 10.61
CA ASP A 68 31.42 15.06 9.53
C ASP A 68 32.88 14.87 9.08
N ALA A 69 33.82 14.84 10.03
CA ALA A 69 35.23 14.59 9.73
C ALA A 69 35.45 13.24 9.02
N ASN A 70 34.74 12.19 9.45
CA ASN A 70 34.83 10.88 8.82
C ASN A 70 34.23 10.87 7.41
N LYS A 71 33.09 11.56 7.19
CA LYS A 71 32.49 11.70 5.85
C LYS A 71 33.40 12.49 4.91
N TYR A 72 34.01 13.57 5.40
CA TYR A 72 34.97 14.34 4.64
C TYR A 72 36.19 13.51 4.25
N ALA A 73 36.75 12.74 5.19
CA ALA A 73 37.88 11.84 4.91
C ALA A 73 37.52 10.73 3.90
N ALA A 74 36.28 10.24 3.90
CA ALA A 74 35.79 9.22 2.98
C ALA A 74 35.31 9.76 1.63
N LEU A 75 35.22 11.09 1.46
CA LEU A 75 34.54 11.73 0.34
C LEU A 75 35.14 11.37 -1.02
N SER A 76 36.48 11.34 -1.13
CA SER A 76 37.16 11.02 -2.38
C SER A 76 36.87 9.58 -2.84
N ASN A 77 36.94 8.61 -1.92
CA ASN A 77 36.62 7.21 -2.18
C ASN A 77 35.15 7.03 -2.54
N TYR A 78 34.26 7.74 -1.86
CA TYR A 78 32.84 7.76 -2.15
C TYR A 78 32.60 8.24 -3.59
N LEU A 79 33.10 9.43 -3.94
CA LEU A 79 32.95 10.01 -5.28
C LEU A 79 33.54 9.10 -6.37
N TRP A 80 34.75 8.58 -6.18
CA TRP A 80 35.39 7.69 -7.15
C TRP A 80 34.60 6.39 -7.35
N THR A 81 34.11 5.78 -6.26
CA THR A 81 33.33 4.54 -6.33
C THR A 81 31.99 4.78 -7.02
N HIS A 82 31.28 5.84 -6.66
CA HIS A 82 30.00 6.19 -7.28
C HIS A 82 30.16 6.56 -8.76
N TYR A 83 31.23 7.29 -9.12
CA TYR A 83 31.55 7.59 -10.50
C TYR A 83 31.78 6.32 -11.33
N ARG A 84 32.59 5.38 -10.84
CA ARG A 84 32.82 4.10 -11.54
C ARG A 84 31.55 3.25 -11.67
N LYS A 85 30.72 3.22 -10.62
CA LYS A 85 29.41 2.56 -10.67
C LYS A 85 28.52 3.19 -11.74
N ALA A 86 28.44 4.52 -11.78
CA ALA A 86 27.67 5.25 -12.77
C ALA A 86 28.15 4.96 -14.20
N LEU A 87 29.47 4.98 -14.45
CA LEU A 87 30.03 4.61 -15.76
C LEU A 87 29.64 3.19 -16.19
N LYS A 88 29.72 2.22 -15.26
CA LYS A 88 29.32 0.84 -15.52
C LYS A 88 27.82 0.73 -15.80
N SER A 89 26.99 1.42 -15.02
CA SER A 89 25.54 1.46 -15.21
C SER A 89 25.19 2.05 -16.58
N VAL A 90 25.81 3.17 -16.97
CA VAL A 90 25.61 3.80 -18.28
C VAL A 90 25.97 2.82 -19.40
N GLN A 91 27.13 2.17 -19.34
CA GLN A 91 27.55 1.21 -20.35
C GLN A 91 26.57 0.02 -20.48
N LEU A 92 26.18 -0.57 -19.35
CA LEU A 92 25.28 -1.72 -19.32
C LEU A 92 23.88 -1.34 -19.81
N LEU A 93 23.28 -0.30 -19.20
CA LEU A 93 21.92 0.13 -19.52
C LEU A 93 21.80 0.62 -20.94
N THR A 94 22.81 1.31 -21.49
CA THR A 94 22.81 1.72 -22.90
C THR A 94 22.76 0.50 -23.81
N ALA A 95 23.61 -0.51 -23.58
CA ALA A 95 23.61 -1.72 -24.41
C ALA A 95 22.30 -2.53 -24.31
N GLU A 96 21.75 -2.66 -23.10
CA GLU A 96 20.45 -3.30 -22.87
C GLU A 96 19.31 -2.52 -23.55
N LEU A 97 19.29 -1.20 -23.40
CA LEU A 97 18.26 -0.34 -24.01
C LEU A 97 18.31 -0.41 -25.53
N GLU A 98 19.48 -0.34 -26.16
CA GLU A 98 19.58 -0.47 -27.62
C GLU A 98 19.04 -1.81 -28.13
N THR A 99 19.34 -2.89 -27.42
CA THR A 99 18.85 -4.24 -27.78
C THR A 99 17.32 -4.29 -27.70
N ILE A 100 16.75 -3.87 -26.57
CA ILE A 100 15.30 -4.01 -26.36
C ILE A 100 14.53 -2.97 -27.20
N LYS A 101 15.07 -1.76 -27.42
CA LYS A 101 14.50 -0.77 -28.35
C LYS A 101 14.38 -1.34 -29.76
N ALA A 102 15.41 -2.04 -30.24
CA ALA A 102 15.36 -2.68 -31.56
C ALA A 102 14.30 -3.80 -31.63
N GLU A 103 14.19 -4.63 -30.59
CA GLU A 103 13.22 -5.72 -30.52
C GLU A 103 11.77 -5.21 -30.47
N LEU A 104 11.50 -4.19 -29.65
CA LEU A 104 10.17 -3.61 -29.47
C LEU A 104 9.84 -2.50 -30.48
N ARG A 105 10.80 -2.13 -31.34
CA ARG A 105 10.70 -1.03 -32.31
C ARG A 105 10.37 0.33 -31.66
N LEU A 106 11.03 0.61 -30.55
CA LEU A 106 10.89 1.83 -29.76
C LEU A 106 12.07 2.79 -29.99
N SER A 107 11.84 4.06 -29.68
CA SER A 107 12.79 5.16 -29.71
C SER A 107 12.82 5.89 -28.37
N ASP A 108 13.85 6.70 -28.13
CA ASP A 108 13.97 7.47 -26.88
C ASP A 108 12.81 8.48 -26.69
N ASN A 109 12.16 8.90 -27.78
CA ASN A 109 11.01 9.81 -27.75
C ASN A 109 9.73 9.14 -27.22
N ASP A 110 9.66 7.80 -27.24
CA ASP A 110 8.46 7.07 -26.80
C ASP A 110 8.34 7.05 -25.28
N PHE A 111 9.46 7.05 -24.54
CA PHE A 111 9.45 6.89 -23.07
C PHE A 111 8.86 8.09 -22.32
N PRO A 112 9.19 9.35 -22.64
CA PRO A 112 8.47 10.49 -22.08
C PRO A 112 6.97 10.43 -22.38
N GLY A 113 6.61 9.96 -23.59
CA GLY A 113 5.22 9.76 -23.98
C GLY A 113 4.51 8.71 -23.13
N PHE A 114 5.14 7.56 -22.88
CA PHE A 114 4.60 6.52 -22.00
C PHE A 114 4.44 7.00 -20.56
N PHE A 115 5.43 7.74 -20.06
CA PHE A 115 5.38 8.35 -18.74
C PHE A 115 4.22 9.35 -18.59
N ASP A 116 4.05 10.24 -19.57
CA ASP A 116 2.95 11.21 -19.57
C ASP A 116 1.58 10.55 -19.74
N GLN A 117 1.47 9.50 -20.58
CA GLN A 117 0.24 8.72 -20.75
C GLN A 117 -0.14 8.00 -19.45
N GLU A 118 0.81 7.38 -18.76
CA GLU A 118 0.59 6.78 -17.44
C GLU A 118 0.10 7.83 -16.44
N ARG A 119 0.75 9.01 -16.41
CA ARG A 119 0.38 10.10 -15.52
C ARG A 119 -1.03 10.63 -15.79
N ILE A 120 -1.37 10.88 -17.05
CA ILE A 120 -2.70 11.33 -17.48
C ILE A 120 -3.77 10.29 -17.11
N TYR A 121 -3.48 9.01 -17.36
CA TYR A 121 -4.39 7.93 -16.99
C TYR A 121 -4.66 7.93 -15.48
N LEU A 122 -3.59 7.95 -14.66
CA LEU A 122 -3.72 7.96 -13.21
C LEU A 122 -4.36 9.25 -12.67
N ASP A 123 -4.18 10.39 -13.34
CA ASP A 123 -4.91 11.64 -13.07
C ASP A 123 -6.37 11.58 -13.50
N GLY A 124 -6.71 10.74 -14.47
CA GLY A 124 -8.08 10.44 -14.88
C GLY A 124 -8.83 9.58 -13.87
N LEU A 125 -8.11 8.77 -13.08
CA LEU A 125 -8.66 7.98 -11.95
C LEU A 125 -9.03 8.83 -10.73
N LYS A 126 -9.15 10.16 -10.88
CA LYS A 126 -9.47 11.08 -9.79
C LYS A 126 -10.73 10.64 -9.05
N GLN A 127 -10.70 10.88 -7.73
CA GLN A 127 -11.84 10.72 -6.85
C GLN A 127 -13.10 11.32 -7.50
N PRO A 128 -14.26 10.64 -7.43
CA PRO A 128 -15.50 11.13 -8.02
C PRO A 128 -15.77 12.56 -7.55
N ALA A 129 -16.50 13.36 -8.34
CA ALA A 129 -16.85 14.71 -7.91
C ALA A 129 -17.55 14.64 -6.53
N PRO A 130 -17.49 15.69 -5.69
CA PRO A 130 -18.09 15.63 -4.36
C PRO A 130 -19.56 15.15 -4.37
N ARG A 131 -20.32 15.52 -5.40
CA ARG A 131 -21.69 15.05 -5.65
C ARG A 131 -21.76 13.55 -5.95
N ASP A 132 -20.86 13.02 -6.77
CA ASP A 132 -20.80 11.60 -7.13
C ASP A 132 -20.38 10.74 -5.94
N ARG A 133 -19.45 11.23 -5.10
CA ARG A 133 -19.09 10.55 -3.83
C ARG A 133 -20.28 10.45 -2.89
N LEU A 134 -21.06 11.53 -2.80
CA LEU A 134 -22.29 11.54 -2.02
C LEU A 134 -23.37 10.62 -2.64
N SER A 135 -23.43 10.52 -3.96
CA SER A 135 -24.35 9.64 -4.68
C SER A 135 -24.00 8.15 -4.51
N ILE A 136 -22.71 7.81 -4.57
CA ILE A 136 -22.18 6.49 -4.19
C ILE A 136 -22.56 6.17 -2.75
N ARG A 137 -22.32 7.09 -1.82
CA ARG A 137 -22.70 6.92 -0.41
C ARG A 137 -24.20 6.72 -0.26
N TYR A 138 -25.01 7.47 -1.00
CA TYR A 138 -26.46 7.36 -0.98
C TYR A 138 -26.90 5.96 -1.41
N VAL A 139 -26.36 5.42 -2.50
CA VAL A 139 -26.62 4.03 -2.94
C VAL A 139 -26.25 3.01 -1.86
N GLU A 140 -25.09 3.14 -1.23
CA GLU A 140 -24.70 2.23 -0.13
C GLU A 140 -25.64 2.29 1.07
N VAL A 141 -26.12 3.48 1.41
CA VAL A 141 -27.07 3.66 2.52
C VAL A 141 -28.47 3.15 2.13
N LEU A 142 -28.86 3.22 0.85
CA LEU A 142 -30.09 2.58 0.35
C LEU A 142 -30.02 1.06 0.44
N ASP A 143 -28.86 0.45 0.12
CA ASP A 143 -28.64 -0.97 0.36
C ASP A 143 -28.75 -1.31 1.84
N GLU A 144 -28.08 -0.53 2.69
CA GLU A 144 -28.11 -0.69 4.14
C GLU A 144 -29.55 -0.63 4.66
N LEU A 145 -30.34 0.33 4.18
CA LEU A 145 -31.74 0.48 4.53
C LEU A 145 -32.55 -0.76 4.15
N ALA A 146 -32.37 -1.30 2.94
CA ALA A 146 -33.07 -2.49 2.49
C ALA A 146 -32.73 -3.71 3.37
N GLU A 147 -31.44 -3.88 3.71
CA GLU A 147 -31.00 -4.94 4.62
C GLU A 147 -31.58 -4.79 6.03
N ARG A 148 -31.53 -3.59 6.61
CA ARG A 148 -32.08 -3.32 7.96
C ARG A 148 -33.59 -3.51 8.00
N ARG A 149 -34.29 -3.18 6.91
CA ARG A 149 -35.73 -3.41 6.77
C ARG A 149 -36.05 -4.90 6.78
N ALA A 150 -35.33 -5.70 6.00
CA ALA A 150 -35.47 -7.16 6.00
C ALA A 150 -35.13 -7.77 7.38
N GLU A 151 -34.08 -7.29 8.05
CA GLU A 151 -33.71 -7.73 9.41
C GLU A 151 -34.83 -7.45 10.41
N TRP A 152 -35.44 -6.26 10.36
CA TRP A 152 -36.55 -5.89 11.22
C TRP A 152 -37.81 -6.71 10.93
N ASP A 153 -38.15 -6.93 9.65
CA ASP A 153 -39.30 -7.74 9.27
C ASP A 153 -39.18 -9.18 9.81
N LEU A 154 -38.00 -9.80 9.66
CA LEU A 154 -37.71 -11.12 10.23
C LEU A 154 -37.78 -11.13 11.76
N ALA A 155 -37.21 -10.10 12.41
CA ALA A 155 -37.26 -9.99 13.88
C ALA A 155 -38.70 -9.82 14.37
N ARG A 156 -39.50 -9.03 13.67
CA ARG A 156 -40.92 -8.78 13.95
C ARG A 156 -41.75 -10.06 13.77
N GLU A 157 -41.55 -10.79 12.69
CA GLU A 157 -42.20 -12.09 12.46
C GLU A 157 -41.81 -13.10 13.54
N SER A 158 -40.52 -13.21 13.87
CA SER A 158 -40.05 -14.07 14.96
C SER A 158 -40.65 -13.67 16.31
N GLY A 159 -40.81 -12.37 16.57
CA GLY A 159 -41.46 -11.87 17.78
C GLY A 159 -42.94 -12.20 17.85
N ASN A 160 -43.66 -12.05 16.73
CA ASN A 160 -45.07 -12.43 16.63
C ASN A 160 -45.26 -13.94 16.82
N ASN A 161 -44.38 -14.76 16.24
CA ASN A 161 -44.40 -16.22 16.42
C ASN A 161 -44.13 -16.61 17.87
N ALA A 162 -43.22 -15.92 18.55
CA ALA A 162 -42.97 -16.10 19.98
C ALA A 162 -44.15 -15.66 20.86
N LEU A 163 -45.04 -14.78 20.39
CA LEU A 163 -46.25 -14.40 21.13
C LEU A 163 -47.43 -15.35 20.85
N ASN A 164 -47.54 -15.86 19.62
CA ASN A 164 -48.70 -16.64 19.16
C ASN A 164 -48.49 -18.17 19.19
N GLY A 165 -47.25 -18.65 19.39
CA GLY A 165 -46.94 -20.07 19.39
C GLY A 165 -47.44 -20.81 20.62
N VAL A 166 -47.83 -22.09 20.46
CA VAL A 166 -48.09 -22.99 21.59
C VAL A 166 -46.76 -23.33 22.25
N HIS A 167 -46.51 -22.79 23.43
CA HIS A 167 -45.24 -22.98 24.12
C HIS A 167 -45.21 -24.34 24.84
N ILE A 168 -44.26 -25.19 24.45
CA ILE A 168 -43.96 -26.46 25.11
C ILE A 168 -42.62 -26.29 25.83
N GLY A 169 -42.64 -25.98 27.13
CA GLY A 169 -41.44 -25.71 27.93
C GLY A 169 -41.73 -25.17 29.34
N SER A 170 -40.69 -24.90 30.13
CA SER A 170 -40.84 -24.30 31.47
C SER A 170 -41.16 -22.81 31.39
N LEU A 171 -41.82 -22.24 32.41
CA LEU A 171 -42.19 -20.82 32.47
C LEU A 171 -40.99 -19.88 32.28
N GLU A 172 -39.83 -20.25 32.81
CA GLU A 172 -38.56 -19.53 32.67
C GLU A 172 -38.09 -19.47 31.20
N GLN A 173 -38.12 -20.60 30.50
CA GLN A 173 -37.73 -20.68 29.10
C GLN A 173 -38.64 -19.81 28.21
N MET A 174 -39.94 -19.76 28.53
CA MET A 174 -40.90 -18.89 27.85
C MET A 174 -40.59 -17.41 28.09
N HIS A 175 -40.32 -17.03 29.34
CA HIS A 175 -39.99 -15.66 29.69
C HIS A 175 -38.71 -15.17 28.99
N ASP A 176 -37.66 -16.00 28.98
CA ASP A 176 -36.41 -15.67 28.31
C ASP A 176 -36.58 -15.56 26.79
N ALA A 177 -37.33 -16.46 26.16
CA ALA A 177 -37.63 -16.40 24.73
C ALA A 177 -38.35 -15.09 24.35
N LEU A 178 -39.38 -14.70 25.11
CA LEU A 178 -40.12 -13.45 24.90
C LEU A 178 -39.23 -12.21 25.13
N LYS A 179 -38.39 -12.23 26.17
CA LYS A 179 -37.43 -11.15 26.46
C LYS A 179 -36.43 -10.99 25.32
N GLN A 180 -35.86 -12.09 24.82
CA GLN A 180 -34.93 -12.06 23.68
C GLN A 180 -35.60 -11.58 22.40
N ALA A 181 -36.82 -12.03 22.11
CA ALA A 181 -37.60 -11.56 20.97
C ALA A 181 -37.83 -10.04 21.03
N ARG A 182 -38.26 -9.52 22.19
CA ARG A 182 -38.44 -8.07 22.40
C ARG A 182 -37.15 -7.29 22.18
N ILE A 183 -36.02 -7.76 22.74
CA ILE A 183 -34.72 -7.11 22.56
C ILE A 183 -34.33 -7.07 21.08
N ARG A 184 -34.51 -8.18 20.34
CA ARG A 184 -34.19 -8.26 18.91
C ARG A 184 -35.07 -7.31 18.06
N VAL A 185 -36.37 -7.26 18.31
CA VAL A 185 -37.29 -6.35 17.61
C VAL A 185 -36.91 -4.90 17.87
N ASN A 186 -36.69 -4.52 19.13
CA ASN A 186 -36.30 -3.15 19.47
C ASN A 186 -34.95 -2.77 18.86
N SER A 187 -33.95 -3.65 18.96
CA SER A 187 -32.61 -3.42 18.41
C SER A 187 -32.63 -3.26 16.88
N SER A 188 -33.31 -4.18 16.16
CA SER A 188 -33.46 -4.10 14.71
C SER A 188 -34.24 -2.86 14.27
N TYR A 189 -35.27 -2.46 15.01
CA TYR A 189 -36.03 -1.24 14.73
C TYR A 189 -35.16 0.02 14.91
N THR A 190 -34.36 0.10 15.97
CA THR A 190 -33.41 1.22 16.16
C THR A 190 -32.41 1.32 15.00
N LYS A 191 -31.88 0.18 14.53
CA LYS A 191 -30.99 0.15 13.35
C LYS A 191 -31.71 0.63 12.09
N LEU A 192 -32.96 0.22 11.88
CA LEU A 192 -33.78 0.67 10.75
C LEU A 192 -34.01 2.19 10.79
N GLN A 193 -34.34 2.74 11.95
CA GLN A 193 -34.52 4.19 12.12
C GLN A 193 -33.23 4.97 11.84
N HIS A 194 -32.07 4.45 12.27
CA HIS A 194 -30.78 5.05 11.98
C HIS A 194 -30.49 5.05 10.47
N ALA A 195 -30.74 3.93 9.78
CA ALA A 195 -30.57 3.84 8.33
C ALA A 195 -31.51 4.82 7.58
N GLU A 196 -32.80 4.90 7.95
CA GLU A 196 -33.73 5.89 7.38
C GLU A 196 -33.24 7.34 7.59
N GLY A 197 -32.68 7.65 8.77
CA GLY A 197 -32.11 8.97 9.05
C GLY A 197 -30.90 9.30 8.17
N LEU A 198 -30.02 8.33 7.92
CA LEU A 198 -28.88 8.50 7.01
C LEU A 198 -29.33 8.70 5.56
N VAL A 199 -30.36 7.96 5.11
CA VAL A 199 -30.95 8.12 3.77
C VAL A 199 -31.51 9.53 3.60
N ALA A 200 -32.33 10.00 4.55
CA ALA A 200 -32.91 11.34 4.53
C ALA A 200 -31.85 12.45 4.55
N HIS A 201 -30.75 12.25 5.27
CA HIS A 201 -29.62 13.17 5.27
C HIS A 201 -28.95 13.26 3.89
N CYS A 202 -28.72 12.12 3.23
CA CYS A 202 -28.16 12.10 1.88
C CYS A 202 -29.11 12.73 0.86
N GLU A 203 -30.42 12.45 0.94
CA GLU A 203 -31.46 13.04 0.08
C GLU A 203 -31.47 14.57 0.19
N THR A 204 -31.35 15.10 1.41
CA THR A 204 -31.26 16.55 1.66
C THR A 204 -30.03 17.16 0.99
N LEU A 205 -28.86 16.51 1.14
CA LEU A 205 -27.61 17.01 0.57
C LEU A 205 -27.57 16.91 -0.96
N LEU A 206 -28.19 15.88 -1.55
CA LEU A 206 -28.28 15.70 -3.01
C LEU A 206 -29.40 16.50 -3.66
N SER A 207 -30.34 17.03 -2.85
CA SER A 207 -31.59 17.65 -3.29
C SER A 207 -32.42 16.70 -4.15
N VAL A 208 -32.65 15.50 -3.62
CA VAL A 208 -33.45 14.45 -4.25
C VAL A 208 -34.88 14.56 -3.72
N ASP A 209 -35.83 14.86 -4.61
CA ASP A 209 -37.25 14.98 -4.25
C ASP A 209 -37.92 13.61 -4.07
N GLU A 210 -37.54 12.63 -4.90
CA GLU A 210 -38.04 11.25 -4.84
C GLU A 210 -36.90 10.25 -4.63
N ARG A 211 -37.03 9.43 -3.59
CA ARG A 211 -36.04 8.41 -3.24
C ARG A 211 -35.76 7.48 -4.42
N TRP A 212 -34.47 7.23 -4.69
CA TRP A 212 -34.09 6.34 -5.79
C TRP A 212 -34.60 4.92 -5.56
N LEU A 213 -35.25 4.37 -6.57
CA LEU A 213 -35.68 2.99 -6.56
C LEU A 213 -34.46 2.07 -6.67
N ILE A 214 -34.40 1.03 -5.83
CA ILE A 214 -33.38 -0.02 -5.95
C ILE A 214 -33.55 -0.69 -7.32
N GLY A 215 -32.51 -0.60 -8.15
CA GLY A 215 -32.52 -1.08 -9.54
C GLY A 215 -32.99 -0.06 -10.59
N GLY A 216 -33.31 1.18 -10.19
CA GLY A 216 -33.47 2.32 -11.09
C GLY A 216 -32.15 2.72 -11.77
N ASP A 217 -32.22 3.62 -12.75
CA ASP A 217 -31.06 3.95 -13.60
C ASP A 217 -29.97 4.70 -12.82
N GLU A 218 -30.34 5.71 -12.03
CA GLU A 218 -29.41 6.46 -11.17
C GLU A 218 -28.78 5.55 -10.11
N TYR A 219 -29.59 4.70 -9.48
CA TYR A 219 -29.11 3.72 -8.52
C TYR A 219 -28.10 2.78 -9.17
N LYS A 220 -28.40 2.22 -10.35
CA LYS A 220 -27.50 1.30 -11.06
C LYS A 220 -26.18 1.95 -11.41
N HIS A 221 -26.23 3.16 -11.97
CA HIS A 221 -25.02 3.90 -12.34
C HIS A 221 -24.09 4.09 -11.14
N PHE A 222 -24.59 4.62 -10.02
CA PHE A 222 -23.75 4.84 -8.84
C PHE A 222 -23.44 3.55 -8.06
N LYS A 223 -24.21 2.48 -8.25
CA LYS A 223 -23.89 1.14 -7.74
C LYS A 223 -22.70 0.53 -8.47
N GLU A 224 -22.64 0.69 -9.79
CA GLU A 224 -21.49 0.28 -10.60
C GLU A 224 -20.23 1.05 -10.17
N GLU A 225 -20.32 2.37 -10.03
CA GLU A 225 -19.24 3.23 -9.51
C GLU A 225 -18.80 2.83 -8.09
N ALA A 226 -19.75 2.53 -7.20
CA ALA A 226 -19.45 2.05 -5.84
C ALA A 226 -18.68 0.72 -5.86
N THR A 227 -19.05 -0.18 -6.77
CA THR A 227 -18.43 -1.49 -6.93
C THR A 227 -17.01 -1.35 -7.50
N LEU A 228 -16.84 -0.47 -8.48
CA LEU A 228 -15.54 -0.12 -9.06
C LEU A 228 -14.62 0.54 -8.03
N GLY A 229 -15.14 1.44 -7.20
CA GLY A 229 -14.38 2.08 -6.12
C GLY A 229 -13.89 1.08 -5.07
N LYS A 230 -14.71 0.09 -4.69
CA LYS A 230 -14.32 -1.00 -3.78
C LYS A 230 -13.21 -1.85 -4.37
N TYR A 231 -13.29 -2.12 -5.67
CA TYR A 231 -12.26 -2.83 -6.40
C TYR A 231 -10.92 -2.09 -6.42
N HIS A 232 -10.90 -0.81 -6.81
CA HIS A 232 -9.67 0.00 -6.80
C HIS A 232 -9.07 0.11 -5.40
N THR A 233 -9.91 0.28 -4.36
CA THR A 233 -9.42 0.33 -2.97
C THR A 233 -8.75 -0.98 -2.56
N ALA A 234 -9.32 -2.13 -2.94
CA ALA A 234 -8.73 -3.43 -2.65
C ALA A 234 -7.41 -3.66 -3.41
N LEU A 235 -7.32 -3.16 -4.64
CA LEU A 235 -6.12 -3.20 -5.47
C LEU A 235 -4.99 -2.35 -4.88
N ASP A 236 -5.28 -1.10 -4.52
CA ASP A 236 -4.32 -0.16 -3.91
C ASP A 236 -3.74 -0.73 -2.60
N GLU A 237 -4.58 -1.34 -1.76
CA GLU A 237 -4.13 -1.95 -0.51
C GLU A 237 -3.25 -3.17 -0.75
N LEU A 238 -3.59 -4.01 -1.75
CA LEU A 238 -2.76 -5.14 -2.13
C LEU A 238 -1.39 -4.69 -2.65
N GLU A 239 -1.33 -3.67 -3.51
CA GLU A 239 -0.08 -3.06 -3.99
C GLU A 239 0.77 -2.56 -2.84
N ARG A 240 0.20 -1.74 -1.97
CA ARG A 240 0.89 -1.17 -0.82
C ARG A 240 1.51 -2.25 0.07
N LEU A 241 0.76 -3.30 0.39
CA LEU A 241 1.23 -4.38 1.25
C LEU A 241 2.38 -5.19 0.62
N VAL A 242 2.30 -5.46 -0.68
CA VAL A 242 3.36 -6.16 -1.41
C VAL A 242 4.64 -5.33 -1.44
N VAL A 243 4.54 -4.04 -1.77
CA VAL A 243 5.69 -3.13 -1.76
C VAL A 243 6.33 -3.10 -0.38
N MET A 244 5.55 -2.96 0.70
CA MET A 244 6.12 -2.98 2.04
C MET A 244 6.85 -4.30 2.35
N ARG A 245 6.38 -5.44 1.81
CA ARG A 245 7.05 -6.73 1.98
C ARG A 245 8.40 -6.78 1.28
N LEU A 246 8.51 -6.18 0.10
CA LEU A 246 9.80 -6.06 -0.60
C LEU A 246 10.80 -5.25 0.21
N PHE A 247 10.35 -4.17 0.84
CA PHE A 247 11.20 -3.39 1.74
C PHE A 247 11.67 -4.17 2.97
N GLU A 248 10.81 -4.99 3.57
CA GLU A 248 11.23 -5.86 4.66
C GLU A 248 12.24 -6.91 4.23
N LEU A 249 12.06 -7.51 3.05
CA LEU A 249 13.01 -8.45 2.48
C LEU A 249 14.36 -7.78 2.21
N SER A 250 14.36 -6.55 1.72
CA SER A 250 15.59 -5.75 1.58
C SER A 250 16.23 -5.43 2.93
N LYS A 251 15.45 -5.16 3.98
CA LYS A 251 16.00 -4.94 5.32
C LYS A 251 16.63 -6.21 5.89
N LEU A 252 16.07 -7.39 5.61
CA LEU A 252 16.71 -8.66 5.98
C LEU A 252 18.07 -8.82 5.31
N SER A 253 18.18 -8.54 4.01
CA SER A 253 19.46 -8.64 3.29
C SER A 253 20.49 -7.61 3.76
N LEU A 254 20.06 -6.42 4.19
CA LEU A 254 20.92 -5.38 4.76
C LEU A 254 21.34 -5.65 6.22
N SER A 255 20.50 -6.32 7.02
CA SER A 255 20.75 -6.62 8.44
C SER A 255 21.82 -7.70 8.69
N GLY A 256 22.69 -7.94 7.71
CA GLY A 256 23.69 -8.99 7.72
C GLY A 256 24.66 -8.97 6.53
N THR A 257 25.24 -7.82 6.14
CA THR A 257 26.53 -7.86 5.44
C THR A 257 27.62 -8.29 6.43
N GLY A 258 27.64 -9.58 6.74
CA GLY A 258 28.85 -10.31 7.11
C GLY A 258 29.78 -10.47 5.90
N LEU A 259 29.97 -9.42 5.11
CA LEU A 259 31.16 -9.31 4.27
C LEU A 259 32.29 -8.99 5.24
N ARG A 260 32.89 -10.06 5.77
CA ARG A 260 34.27 -10.06 6.23
C ARG A 260 35.08 -9.39 5.13
N PHE A 261 35.43 -8.12 5.30
CA PHE A 261 36.59 -7.57 4.60
C PHE A 261 37.78 -8.41 5.07
N PRO A 262 38.46 -9.17 4.20
CA PRO A 262 39.76 -9.71 4.56
C PRO A 262 40.77 -8.56 4.48
N LEU A 263 41.70 -8.53 5.45
CA LEU A 263 42.73 -7.52 5.74
C LEU A 263 42.22 -6.33 6.58
N LEU A 264 42.67 -6.09 7.81
CA LEU A 264 43.97 -6.37 8.44
C LEU A 264 43.79 -6.76 9.91
N VAL A 265 44.63 -7.71 10.35
CA VAL A 265 44.80 -8.11 11.74
C VAL A 265 45.34 -6.93 12.55
N SER A 266 44.62 -6.49 13.57
CA SER A 266 45.25 -6.05 14.82
C SER A 266 44.27 -6.09 16.00
N ALA A 267 44.70 -6.85 17.01
CA ALA A 267 44.17 -7.07 18.35
C ALA A 267 43.13 -6.07 18.91
N CYS A 268 41.96 -6.59 19.32
CA CYS A 268 41.28 -6.15 20.55
C CYS A 268 40.24 -7.18 21.07
N THR A 269 40.58 -7.83 22.18
CA THR A 269 39.75 -8.30 23.31
C THR A 269 38.24 -8.61 23.14
N MET A 270 37.90 -9.91 23.28
CA MET A 270 36.80 -10.49 24.10
C MET A 270 35.60 -9.59 24.50
N THR A 271 34.75 -9.18 23.54
CA THR A 271 33.38 -8.66 23.82
C THR A 271 32.34 -9.04 22.75
N ASP A 272 32.51 -10.17 22.06
CA ASP A 272 31.73 -10.54 20.86
C ASP A 272 30.41 -11.31 21.10
N SER A 273 29.79 -11.19 22.28
CA SER A 273 28.49 -11.80 22.59
C SER A 273 27.30 -10.83 22.55
N PHE A 274 27.51 -9.52 22.64
CA PHE A 274 26.42 -8.54 22.72
C PHE A 274 25.97 -7.96 21.37
N THR A 275 26.89 -7.77 20.42
CA THR A 275 26.59 -7.27 19.05
C THR A 275 25.78 -8.28 18.24
N ASN A 276 26.06 -9.58 18.41
CA ASN A 276 25.29 -10.65 17.78
C ASN A 276 23.86 -10.80 18.32
N CYS A 277 23.63 -10.46 19.59
CA CYS A 277 22.31 -10.61 20.21
C CYS A 277 21.33 -9.49 19.78
N LEU A 278 21.82 -8.26 19.56
CA LEU A 278 21.03 -7.15 19.01
C LEU A 278 20.62 -7.42 17.55
N GLY A 279 21.55 -7.90 16.72
CA GLY A 279 21.24 -8.32 15.34
C GLY A 279 20.29 -9.52 15.29
N TYR A 280 20.45 -10.49 16.19
CA TYR A 280 19.56 -11.65 16.26
C TYR A 280 18.12 -11.27 16.66
N LYS A 281 17.94 -10.42 17.68
CA LYS A 281 16.62 -9.93 18.08
C LYS A 281 15.96 -9.10 16.98
N LEU A 282 16.71 -8.25 16.30
CA LEU A 282 16.21 -7.48 15.14
C LEU A 282 15.79 -8.41 14.00
N ARG A 283 16.61 -9.41 13.65
CA ARG A 283 16.26 -10.43 12.65
C ARG A 283 15.00 -11.20 13.02
N GLN A 284 14.83 -11.58 14.29
CA GLN A 284 13.58 -12.22 14.74
C GLN A 284 12.35 -11.32 14.58
N GLN A 285 12.48 -10.02 14.88
CA GLN A 285 11.37 -9.07 14.70
C GLN A 285 11.03 -8.88 13.22
N ILE A 286 12.03 -8.77 12.35
CA ILE A 286 11.80 -8.66 10.90
C ILE A 286 11.18 -9.95 10.35
N SER A 287 11.64 -11.14 10.77
CA SER A 287 11.03 -12.41 10.37
C SER A 287 9.57 -12.53 10.81
N LYS A 288 9.24 -12.10 12.03
CA LYS A 288 7.84 -12.04 12.51
C LYS A 288 7.01 -11.06 11.69
N ALA A 289 7.54 -9.88 11.40
CA ALA A 289 6.87 -8.87 10.59
C ALA A 289 6.60 -9.39 9.16
N LEU A 290 7.56 -10.08 8.55
CA LEU A 290 7.40 -10.74 7.24
C LEU A 290 6.33 -11.83 7.25
N GLN A 291 6.25 -12.60 8.33
CA GLN A 291 5.22 -13.64 8.46
C GLN A 291 3.84 -13.01 8.57
N TRP A 292 3.66 -12.03 9.47
CA TRP A 292 2.41 -11.28 9.59
C TRP A 292 2.00 -10.61 8.28
N ARG A 293 2.95 -9.96 7.61
CA ARG A 293 2.68 -9.30 6.33
C ARG A 293 2.31 -10.29 5.23
N SER A 294 2.88 -11.49 5.26
CA SER A 294 2.48 -12.55 4.32
C SER A 294 1.02 -12.93 4.52
N ASP A 295 0.57 -13.04 5.77
CA ASP A 295 -0.84 -13.31 6.08
C ASP A 295 -1.75 -12.13 5.69
N THR A 296 -1.32 -10.88 5.95
CA THR A 296 -2.05 -9.67 5.54
C THR A 296 -2.21 -9.60 4.03
N ILE A 297 -1.16 -9.89 3.26
CA ILE A 297 -1.22 -9.91 1.78
C ILE A 297 -2.17 -11.01 1.30
N ARG A 298 -2.19 -12.20 1.92
CA ARG A 298 -3.18 -13.24 1.55
C ARG A 298 -4.61 -12.75 1.76
N ASN A 299 -4.88 -12.04 2.86
CA ASN A 299 -6.20 -11.44 3.09
C ASN A 299 -6.52 -10.37 2.05
N ALA A 300 -5.56 -9.51 1.70
CA ALA A 300 -5.73 -8.50 0.66
C ALA A 300 -5.98 -9.12 -0.73
N ILE A 301 -5.32 -10.23 -1.07
CA ILE A 301 -5.62 -11.01 -2.28
C ILE A 301 -7.07 -11.50 -2.27
N ASN A 302 -7.54 -12.03 -1.14
CA ASN A 302 -8.93 -12.50 -1.03
C ASN A 302 -9.91 -11.32 -1.21
N CYS A 303 -9.67 -10.19 -0.56
CA CYS A 303 -10.48 -8.98 -0.73
C CYS A 303 -10.48 -8.53 -2.19
N TYR A 304 -9.30 -8.44 -2.84
CA TYR A 304 -9.18 -8.12 -4.26
C TYR A 304 -9.98 -9.09 -5.13
N ASN A 305 -9.82 -10.41 -4.94
CA ASN A 305 -10.49 -11.42 -5.76
C ASN A 305 -12.02 -11.40 -5.59
N ILE A 306 -12.52 -11.08 -4.38
CA ILE A 306 -13.95 -10.88 -4.13
C ILE A 306 -14.47 -9.68 -4.93
N GLN A 307 -13.78 -8.53 -4.88
CA GLN A 307 -14.20 -7.33 -5.62
C GLN A 307 -13.98 -7.49 -7.14
N ALA A 308 -12.95 -8.22 -7.56
CA ALA A 308 -12.70 -8.55 -8.97
C ALA A 308 -13.85 -9.35 -9.58
N ALA A 309 -14.40 -10.29 -8.82
CA ALA A 309 -15.49 -11.15 -9.25
C ALA A 309 -16.87 -10.44 -9.23
N SER A 310 -17.02 -9.35 -8.47
CA SER A 310 -18.28 -8.59 -8.42
C SER A 310 -18.45 -7.59 -9.58
N LEU A 311 -17.38 -7.32 -10.34
CA LEU A 311 -17.43 -6.48 -11.52
C LEU A 311 -18.03 -7.20 -12.74
N ILE A 312 -18.59 -6.43 -13.67
CA ILE A 312 -19.16 -6.92 -14.93
C ILE A 312 -18.44 -6.20 -16.09
N PRO A 313 -17.64 -6.91 -16.90
CA PRO A 313 -17.23 -8.31 -16.76
C PRO A 313 -16.28 -8.55 -15.56
N PRO A 314 -16.22 -9.77 -15.01
CA PRO A 314 -15.35 -10.08 -13.89
C PRO A 314 -13.87 -9.93 -14.28
N ARG A 315 -13.06 -9.44 -13.35
CA ARG A 315 -11.61 -9.23 -13.53
C ARG A 315 -10.81 -10.50 -13.21
N GLN A 316 -9.57 -10.54 -13.71
CA GLN A 316 -8.65 -11.66 -13.46
C GLN A 316 -8.29 -11.76 -11.98
N THR A 317 -8.31 -12.98 -11.46
CA THR A 317 -7.93 -13.28 -10.07
C THR A 317 -6.41 -13.43 -9.94
N ILE A 318 -5.90 -13.06 -8.76
CA ILE A 318 -4.47 -13.11 -8.43
C ILE A 318 -4.25 -14.23 -7.42
N ALA A 319 -3.25 -15.08 -7.66
CA ALA A 319 -2.82 -16.07 -6.69
C ALA A 319 -1.52 -15.65 -5.99
N TRP A 320 -1.29 -16.19 -4.80
CA TRP A 320 -0.07 -15.94 -4.02
C TRP A 320 1.23 -16.23 -4.80
N LYS A 321 1.21 -17.26 -5.66
CA LYS A 321 2.35 -17.64 -6.52
C LYS A 321 2.74 -16.53 -7.50
N ASP A 322 1.78 -15.69 -7.90
CA ASP A 322 2.01 -14.61 -8.84
C ASP A 322 2.73 -13.47 -8.11
N ILE A 323 2.32 -13.17 -6.86
CA ILE A 323 3.02 -12.23 -5.96
C ILE A 323 4.46 -12.63 -5.67
N ALA A 324 4.73 -13.92 -5.51
CA ALA A 324 6.10 -14.39 -5.28
C ALA A 324 7.02 -14.13 -6.49
N LYS A 325 6.47 -14.16 -7.72
CA LYS A 325 7.23 -13.83 -8.95
C LYS A 325 7.47 -12.32 -9.10
N TYR A 326 6.52 -11.49 -8.65
CA TYR A 326 6.64 -10.03 -8.67
C TYR A 326 7.72 -9.47 -7.73
N SER A 327 8.37 -10.32 -6.92
CA SER A 327 9.36 -9.90 -5.93
C SER A 327 10.70 -9.41 -6.48
N PHE A 328 10.92 -9.45 -7.79
CA PHE A 328 12.21 -9.14 -8.39
C PHE A 328 12.27 -7.83 -9.20
N LEU A 329 11.15 -7.27 -9.66
CA LEU A 329 11.19 -6.24 -10.71
C LEU A 329 10.88 -4.80 -10.25
N GLY A 330 10.38 -4.57 -9.03
CA GLY A 330 10.04 -3.21 -8.58
C GLY A 330 8.91 -2.52 -9.38
N GLU A 331 8.45 -3.16 -10.46
CA GLU A 331 7.28 -2.82 -11.24
C GLU A 331 6.20 -3.82 -10.90
N PHE A 332 5.21 -3.36 -10.16
CA PHE A 332 4.05 -4.16 -9.83
C PHE A 332 3.07 -4.07 -11.00
N ASP A 333 3.08 -5.09 -11.88
CA ASP A 333 2.16 -5.23 -13.03
C ASP A 333 0.70 -5.45 -12.63
N LEU A 334 0.39 -5.41 -11.34
CA LEU A 334 -0.94 -5.67 -10.80
C LEU A 334 -1.99 -4.68 -11.29
N LEU A 335 -1.60 -3.44 -11.57
CA LEU A 335 -2.45 -2.40 -12.17
C LEU A 335 -2.87 -2.75 -13.61
N ARG A 336 -2.09 -3.54 -14.34
CA ARG A 336 -2.39 -3.92 -15.72
C ARG A 336 -3.41 -5.06 -15.79
N ASP A 337 -3.24 -6.07 -14.93
CA ASP A 337 -4.12 -7.26 -14.95
C ASP A 337 -5.52 -6.96 -14.36
N SER A 338 -5.66 -5.78 -13.73
CA SER A 338 -6.89 -5.31 -13.09
C SER A 338 -7.78 -4.43 -13.98
N HIS A 339 -7.22 -3.86 -15.03
CA HIS A 339 -7.88 -2.82 -15.85
C HIS A 339 -7.85 -3.18 -17.34
N THR A 340 -8.99 -3.62 -17.89
CA THR A 340 -9.11 -4.01 -19.31
C THR A 340 -8.85 -2.85 -20.28
N ASP A 341 -9.07 -1.60 -19.87
CA ASP A 341 -8.92 -0.41 -20.70
C ASP A 341 -7.46 -0.01 -20.96
N ILE A 342 -6.53 -0.51 -20.13
CA ILE A 342 -5.10 -0.25 -20.30
C ILE A 342 -4.30 -1.45 -20.80
N GLN A 343 -4.87 -2.67 -20.87
CA GLN A 343 -4.16 -3.85 -21.37
C GLN A 343 -3.65 -3.70 -22.81
N ASP A 344 -4.39 -2.94 -23.62
CA ASP A 344 -4.02 -2.66 -25.02
C ASP A 344 -3.10 -1.43 -25.16
N LYS A 345 -2.80 -0.73 -24.08
CA LYS A 345 -1.93 0.46 -24.12
C LYS A 345 -0.47 0.04 -24.06
N ASP A 346 0.32 0.56 -24.99
CA ASP A 346 1.75 0.24 -25.07
C ASP A 346 2.51 0.62 -23.79
N TRP A 347 2.19 1.76 -23.17
CA TRP A 347 2.81 2.19 -21.91
C TRP A 347 2.54 1.25 -20.72
N ALA A 348 1.48 0.44 -20.78
CA ALA A 348 1.11 -0.50 -19.73
C ALA A 348 1.71 -1.90 -19.94
N ARG A 349 2.38 -2.17 -21.07
CA ARG A 349 3.02 -3.45 -21.34
C ARG A 349 4.29 -3.62 -20.49
N PRO A 350 4.52 -4.77 -19.83
CA PRO A 350 5.66 -4.97 -18.92
C PRO A 350 7.00 -4.75 -19.60
N ALA A 351 7.16 -5.26 -20.82
CA ALA A 351 8.39 -5.04 -21.58
C ALA A 351 8.64 -3.54 -21.85
N HIS A 352 7.59 -2.76 -22.08
CA HIS A 352 7.71 -1.32 -22.31
C HIS A 352 7.98 -0.57 -21.00
N ARG A 353 7.35 -0.97 -19.88
CA ARG A 353 7.60 -0.40 -18.54
C ARG A 353 9.03 -0.67 -18.07
N GLU A 354 9.51 -1.91 -18.23
CA GLU A 354 10.88 -2.28 -17.86
C GLU A 354 11.89 -1.41 -18.60
N VAL A 355 11.71 -1.25 -19.92
CA VAL A 355 12.56 -0.40 -20.75
C VAL A 355 12.42 1.06 -20.38
N THR A 356 11.21 1.54 -20.10
CA THR A 356 10.96 2.92 -19.65
C THR A 356 11.70 3.21 -18.35
N THR A 357 11.67 2.29 -17.39
CA THR A 357 12.44 2.40 -16.14
C THR A 357 13.94 2.37 -16.39
N LYS A 358 14.44 1.53 -17.30
CA LYS A 358 15.87 1.55 -17.69
C LYS A 358 16.26 2.88 -18.34
N TYR A 359 15.39 3.45 -19.17
CA TYR A 359 15.59 4.75 -19.80
C TYR A 359 15.68 5.86 -18.74
N PHE A 360 14.71 5.95 -17.83
CA PHE A 360 14.72 6.97 -16.77
C PHE A 360 15.84 6.78 -15.74
N LYS A 361 16.40 5.57 -15.59
CA LYS A 361 17.63 5.34 -14.82
C LYS A 361 18.89 5.87 -15.52
N LEU A 362 18.85 6.01 -16.84
CA LEU A 362 19.95 6.50 -17.66
C LEU A 362 19.94 8.03 -17.79
N CYS A 363 18.75 8.65 -17.85
CA CYS A 363 18.54 10.10 -17.84
C CYS A 363 18.91 10.74 -16.50
#